data_AF-A0A0F9NW03-F1
#
_entry.id   AF-A0A0F9NW03-F1
#
_cell.length_a   1.000
_cell.length_b   1.000
_cell.length_c   1.000
_cell.angle_alpha   90.00
_cell.angle_beta   90.00
_cell.angle_gamma   90.00
#
_symmetry.space_group_name_H-M   'P 1'
#
loop_
_entity.id
_entity.type
_entity.pdbx_description
1 polymer ?
#
loop_
_entity_poly.entity_id
_entity_poly.type
_entity_poly.pdbx_seq_one_letter_code
_entity_poly.pdbx_strand_id
1 'polypeptide(L)'
;MAKLTAPLFSFGASGALAKALVYFPWKGINAVRSYVVPANPNTAAQITQRGYMTSAVAEWHGATYIAADISAWNRLANLLSTSLSGFNRMVKEFIEEILLGNTWERIWNYRLFASTSTTLTPRVTKSAGGNSPIVRWGTSPTNMPNSATMVTTVGDGWEYEITGLTADTLYYLTFDVGASGTDWGRLGIYTARTPA
;
A
#
# COMPACT_ATOMS: atom_id res chain seq x y z
N MET A 1 6.98 -9.68 -45.25
CA MET A 1 7.79 -8.45 -45.13
C MET A 1 8.39 -8.18 -46.49
N ALA A 2 8.02 -7.08 -47.16
CA ALA A 2 8.58 -6.77 -48.47
C ALA A 2 10.09 -6.51 -48.32
N LYS A 3 10.91 -7.18 -49.14
CA LYS A 3 12.37 -7.02 -49.15
C LYS A 3 12.69 -5.71 -49.88
N LEU A 4 13.06 -4.66 -49.14
CA LEU A 4 13.51 -3.40 -49.75
C LEU A 4 14.98 -3.52 -50.17
N THR A 5 15.24 -3.30 -51.45
CA THR A 5 16.60 -3.22 -52.03
C THR A 5 17.13 -1.80 -51.90
N ALA A 6 18.26 -1.63 -51.19
CA ALA A 6 19.00 -0.38 -51.01
C ALA A 6 18.18 0.83 -50.46
N PRO A 7 17.69 0.77 -49.21
CA PRO A 7 17.01 1.92 -48.58
C PRO A 7 17.94 3.15 -48.56
N LEU A 8 17.56 4.21 -49.28
CA LEU A 8 18.29 5.49 -49.39
C LEU A 8 19.79 5.33 -49.68
N PHE A 9 20.16 4.39 -50.56
CA PHE A 9 21.56 4.15 -50.96
C PHE A 9 22.52 3.85 -49.78
N SER A 10 22.02 3.36 -48.63
CA SER A 10 22.86 2.89 -47.52
C SER A 10 23.76 3.93 -46.82
N PHE A 11 23.47 5.23 -46.93
CA PHE A 11 24.26 6.30 -46.28
C PHE A 11 24.11 6.42 -44.75
N GLY A 12 23.91 5.31 -44.02
CA GLY A 12 23.76 5.34 -42.56
C GLY A 12 22.52 6.12 -42.07
N ALA A 13 21.47 6.19 -42.91
CA ALA A 13 20.25 6.91 -42.58
C ALA A 13 19.60 6.36 -41.30
N SER A 14 19.17 7.26 -40.43
CA SER A 14 18.48 6.92 -39.18
C SER A 14 17.28 7.84 -38.96
N GLY A 15 16.26 7.34 -38.26
CA GLY A 15 15.09 8.13 -37.87
C GLY A 15 13.84 7.87 -38.74
N ALA A 16 12.76 8.58 -38.41
CA ALA A 16 11.46 8.43 -39.05
C ALA A 16 11.32 9.40 -40.23
N LEU A 17 10.96 8.89 -41.40
CA LEU A 17 10.60 9.68 -42.56
C LEU A 17 9.08 9.73 -42.70
N ALA A 18 8.53 10.94 -42.64
CA ALA A 18 7.12 11.25 -42.87
C ALA A 18 6.11 10.37 -42.09
N LYS A 19 6.50 9.84 -40.92
CA LYS A 19 5.69 8.87 -40.15
C LYS A 19 5.21 7.67 -40.99
N ALA A 20 5.97 7.30 -42.01
CA ALA A 20 5.68 6.18 -42.89
C ALA A 20 6.75 5.09 -42.76
N LEU A 21 8.01 5.50 -42.66
CA LEU A 21 9.17 4.60 -42.59
C LEU A 21 10.10 5.02 -41.46
N VAL A 22 10.78 4.06 -40.84
CA VAL A 22 11.83 4.29 -39.86
C VAL A 22 13.09 3.56 -40.30
N TYR A 23 14.17 4.31 -40.50
CA TYR A 23 15.49 3.80 -40.86
C TYR A 23 16.32 3.60 -39.60
N PHE A 24 17.02 2.48 -39.50
CA PHE A 24 17.92 2.19 -38.39
C PHE A 24 18.92 1.08 -38.77
N PRO A 25 20.14 1.10 -38.20
CA PRO A 25 21.05 -0.02 -38.33
C PRO A 25 20.58 -1.19 -37.46
N TRP A 26 20.52 -2.39 -38.02
CA TRP A 26 20.24 -3.62 -37.28
C TRP A 26 21.33 -4.66 -37.56
N LYS A 27 22.17 -4.93 -36.55
CA LYS A 27 23.27 -5.92 -36.62
C LYS A 27 24.17 -5.72 -37.86
N GLY A 28 24.54 -4.47 -38.15
CA GLY A 28 25.39 -4.12 -39.30
C GLY A 28 24.65 -4.06 -40.65
N ILE A 29 23.32 -4.28 -40.67
CA ILE A 29 22.49 -4.19 -41.87
C ILE A 29 21.66 -2.91 -41.79
N ASN A 30 21.64 -2.12 -42.86
CA ASN A 30 20.74 -0.98 -42.99
C ASN A 30 19.30 -1.49 -43.19
N ALA A 31 18.47 -1.35 -42.16
CA ALA A 31 17.10 -1.83 -42.15
C ALA A 31 16.11 -0.66 -42.20
N VAL A 32 14.94 -0.93 -42.78
CA VAL A 32 13.79 -0.02 -42.74
C VAL A 32 12.57 -0.81 -42.27
N ARG A 33 11.77 -0.18 -41.41
CA ARG A 33 10.46 -0.70 -41.00
C ARG A 33 9.38 0.33 -41.27
N SER A 34 8.14 -0.12 -41.41
CA SER A 34 7.00 0.80 -41.39
C SER A 34 6.97 1.53 -40.04
N TYR A 35 6.59 2.80 -40.09
CA TYR A 35 6.29 3.55 -38.88
C TYR A 35 5.00 2.99 -38.30
N VAL A 36 5.12 2.29 -37.17
CA VAL A 36 4.01 1.74 -36.42
C VAL A 36 3.76 2.70 -35.27
N VAL A 37 2.56 3.30 -35.23
CA VAL A 37 2.04 3.92 -34.01
C VAL A 37 1.47 2.79 -33.17
N PRO A 38 2.04 2.47 -32.00
CA PRO A 38 1.45 1.46 -31.13
C PRO A 38 0.04 1.88 -30.77
N ALA A 39 -0.92 0.95 -30.81
CA ALA A 39 -2.22 1.20 -30.21
C ALA A 39 -1.99 1.44 -28.71
N ASN A 40 -2.45 2.60 -28.21
CA ASN A 40 -2.57 2.86 -26.78
C ASN A 40 -4.06 2.80 -26.40
N PRO A 41 -4.68 1.61 -26.43
CA PRO A 41 -6.12 1.51 -26.26
C PRO A 41 -6.45 1.84 -24.81
N ASN A 42 -7.13 2.96 -24.56
CA ASN A 42 -7.61 3.35 -23.24
C ASN A 42 -8.89 2.58 -22.89
N THR A 43 -8.77 1.26 -22.71
CA THR A 43 -9.93 0.38 -22.50
C THR A 43 -10.57 0.63 -21.14
N ALA A 44 -11.85 0.29 -21.00
CA ALA A 44 -12.56 0.38 -19.72
C ALA A 44 -11.81 -0.36 -18.59
N ALA A 45 -11.32 -1.58 -18.87
CA ALA A 45 -10.53 -2.36 -17.90
C ALA A 45 -9.24 -1.65 -17.47
N GLN A 46 -8.53 -0.99 -18.38
CA GLN A 46 -7.34 -0.20 -18.01
C GLN A 46 -7.69 1.01 -17.16
N ILE A 47 -8.78 1.70 -17.49
CA ILE A 47 -9.27 2.85 -16.71
C ILE A 47 -9.63 2.39 -15.29
N THR A 48 -10.30 1.25 -15.14
CA THR A 48 -10.62 0.66 -13.84
C THR A 48 -9.37 0.42 -13.00
N GLN A 49 -8.34 -0.24 -13.56
CA GLN A 49 -7.10 -0.51 -12.84
C GLN A 49 -6.35 0.77 -12.44
N ARG A 50 -6.33 1.79 -13.32
CA ARG A 50 -5.78 3.11 -12.98
C ARG A 50 -6.58 3.81 -11.90
N GLY A 51 -7.90 3.62 -11.89
CA GLY A 51 -8.79 4.11 -10.85
C GLY A 51 -8.43 3.56 -9.48
N TYR A 52 -8.23 2.24 -9.37
CA TYR A 52 -7.82 1.61 -8.10
C TYR A 52 -6.49 2.16 -7.57
N MET A 53 -5.48 2.29 -8.42
CA MET A 53 -4.21 2.90 -8.04
C MET A 53 -4.38 4.36 -7.62
N THR A 54 -5.19 5.13 -8.33
CA THR A 54 -5.44 6.55 -8.03
C THR A 54 -6.10 6.70 -6.65
N SER A 55 -7.12 5.90 -6.37
CA SER A 55 -7.82 5.89 -5.08
C SER A 55 -6.89 5.48 -3.92
N ALA A 56 -6.07 4.44 -4.11
CA ALA A 56 -5.12 3.99 -3.10
C ALA A 56 -4.05 5.05 -2.76
N VAL A 57 -3.54 5.75 -3.78
CA VAL A 57 -2.57 6.84 -3.58
C VAL A 57 -3.23 8.05 -2.90
N ALA A 58 -4.45 8.39 -3.28
CA ALA A 58 -5.21 9.45 -2.63
C ALA A 58 -5.46 9.14 -1.15
N GLU A 59 -5.75 7.88 -0.82
CA GLU A 59 -5.91 7.42 0.56
C GLU A 59 -4.63 7.59 1.38
N TRP A 60 -3.48 7.17 0.86
CA TRP A 60 -2.19 7.35 1.54
C TRP A 60 -1.93 8.81 1.92
N HIS A 61 -2.15 9.72 0.98
CA HIS A 61 -1.92 11.15 1.20
C HIS A 61 -3.01 11.78 2.07
N GLY A 62 -4.25 11.30 1.98
CA GLY A 62 -5.38 11.77 2.79
C GLY A 62 -5.30 11.33 4.25
N ALA A 63 -4.70 10.17 4.54
CA ALA A 63 -4.51 9.66 5.90
C ALA A 63 -3.48 10.46 6.70
N THR A 64 -2.60 11.24 6.03
CA THR A 64 -1.56 12.06 6.69
C THR A 64 -0.73 11.28 7.72
N TYR A 65 -0.35 10.05 7.36
CA TYR A 65 0.39 9.13 8.23
C TYR A 65 1.62 9.78 8.87
N ILE A 66 1.72 9.66 10.20
CA ILE A 66 2.91 10.11 10.93
C ILE A 66 4.06 9.13 10.76
N ALA A 67 5.26 9.52 11.20
CA ALA A 67 6.46 8.67 11.12
C ALA A 67 6.26 7.28 11.75
N ALA A 68 5.51 7.19 12.87
CA ALA A 68 5.20 5.92 13.51
C ALA A 68 4.38 4.99 12.59
N ASP A 69 3.38 5.53 11.89
CA ASP A 69 2.55 4.78 10.95
C ASP A 69 3.38 4.30 9.74
N ILE A 70 4.24 5.18 9.20
CA ILE A 70 5.14 4.85 8.09
C ILE A 70 6.11 3.72 8.49
N SER A 71 6.71 3.80 9.68
CA SER A 71 7.56 2.72 10.21
C SER A 71 6.79 1.41 10.42
N ALA A 72 5.53 1.50 10.86
CA ALA A 72 4.67 0.32 11.05
C ALA A 72 4.31 -0.36 9.72
N TRP A 73 4.02 0.42 8.67
CA TRP A 73 3.80 -0.08 7.32
C TRP A 73 5.06 -0.72 6.74
N ASN A 74 6.24 -0.10 6.91
CA ASN A 74 7.51 -0.69 6.49
C ASN A 74 7.79 -2.01 7.21
N ARG A 75 7.49 -2.11 8.51
CA ARG A 75 7.62 -3.36 9.27
C ARG A 75 6.72 -4.46 8.72
N LEU A 76 5.45 -4.12 8.43
CA LEU A 76 4.51 -5.06 7.82
C LEU A 76 4.99 -5.50 6.43
N ALA A 77 5.53 -4.59 5.62
CA ALA A 77 6.09 -4.88 4.31
C ALA A 77 7.25 -5.89 4.39
N ASN A 78 8.15 -5.72 5.36
CA ASN A 78 9.31 -6.59 5.58
C ASN A 78 8.99 -8.01 6.07
N LEU A 79 7.73 -8.31 6.43
CA LEU A 79 7.32 -9.68 6.76
C LEU A 79 7.08 -10.55 5.53
N LEU A 80 6.87 -9.93 4.35
CA LEU A 80 6.73 -10.66 3.10
C LEU A 80 8.11 -10.90 2.48
N SER A 81 8.21 -11.96 1.67
CA SER A 81 9.41 -12.27 0.89
C SER A 81 9.70 -11.29 -0.25
N THR A 82 8.82 -10.30 -0.45
CA THR A 82 8.95 -9.26 -1.48
C THR A 82 9.42 -7.97 -0.85
N SER A 83 10.41 -7.32 -1.48
CA SER A 83 10.96 -6.03 -1.04
C SER A 83 9.97 -4.89 -1.35
N LEU A 84 8.93 -4.77 -0.54
CA LEU A 84 7.94 -3.70 -0.62
C LEU A 84 8.29 -2.57 0.36
N SER A 85 8.03 -1.33 -0.04
CA SER A 85 7.96 -0.21 0.89
C SER A 85 6.62 -0.24 1.65
N GLY A 86 6.55 0.45 2.78
CA GLY A 86 5.30 0.60 3.53
C GLY A 86 4.18 1.24 2.70
N PHE A 87 4.52 2.21 1.86
CA PHE A 87 3.59 2.80 0.88
C PHE A 87 3.04 1.74 -0.08
N ASN A 88 3.93 0.96 -0.73
CA ASN A 88 3.51 -0.09 -1.65
C ASN A 88 2.69 -1.17 -0.94
N ARG A 89 3.00 -1.45 0.33
CA ARG A 89 2.25 -2.40 1.14
C ARG A 89 0.83 -1.90 1.40
N MET A 90 0.64 -0.65 1.84
CA MET A 90 -0.68 -0.08 2.07
C MET A 90 -1.50 -0.05 0.77
N VAL A 91 -0.90 0.42 -0.33
CA VAL A 91 -1.56 0.47 -1.65
C VAL A 91 -2.02 -0.92 -2.11
N LYS A 92 -1.20 -1.95 -1.89
CA LYS A 92 -1.56 -3.34 -2.20
C LYS A 92 -2.78 -3.79 -1.40
N GLU A 93 -2.76 -3.60 -0.08
CA GLU A 93 -3.88 -4.00 0.80
C GLU A 93 -5.16 -3.26 0.38
N PHE A 94 -5.10 -1.94 0.18
CA PHE A 94 -6.25 -1.13 -0.27
C PHE A 94 -6.89 -1.68 -1.55
N ILE A 95 -6.07 -2.07 -2.53
CA ILE A 95 -6.56 -2.62 -3.80
C ILE A 95 -7.13 -4.02 -3.60
N GLU A 96 -6.48 -4.87 -2.80
CA GLU A 96 -6.97 -6.21 -2.48
C GLU A 96 -8.36 -6.15 -1.82
N GLU A 97 -8.57 -5.21 -0.90
CA GLU A 97 -9.87 -5.01 -0.24
C GLU A 97 -10.96 -4.53 -1.21
N ILE A 98 -10.64 -3.60 -2.12
CA ILE A 98 -11.58 -3.17 -3.16
C ILE A 98 -11.97 -4.34 -4.06
N LEU A 99 -11.01 -5.21 -4.41
CA LEU A 99 -11.27 -6.39 -5.23
C LEU A 99 -12.14 -7.43 -4.51
N LEU A 100 -12.06 -7.48 -3.18
CA LEU A 100 -12.94 -8.30 -2.33
C LEU A 100 -14.33 -7.69 -2.13
N GLY A 101 -14.57 -6.47 -2.65
CA GLY A 101 -15.85 -5.75 -2.50
C GLY A 101 -15.98 -4.96 -1.20
N ASN A 102 -14.89 -4.79 -0.45
CA ASN A 102 -14.89 -4.05 0.80
C ASN A 102 -14.73 -2.55 0.55
N THR A 103 -15.41 -1.73 1.37
CA THR A 103 -15.17 -0.29 1.44
C THR A 103 -14.02 -0.02 2.39
N TRP A 104 -13.01 0.73 1.93
CA TRP A 104 -11.87 1.07 2.78
C TRP A 104 -12.27 2.04 3.91
N GLU A 105 -12.09 1.61 5.16
CA GLU A 105 -12.38 2.42 6.34
C GLU A 105 -11.08 2.94 6.95
N ARG A 106 -10.84 4.25 6.80
CA ARG A 106 -9.57 4.87 7.20
C ARG A 106 -9.36 4.85 8.72
N ILE A 107 -8.19 4.36 9.13
CA ILE A 107 -7.63 4.50 10.48
C ILE A 107 -6.21 5.07 10.33
N TRP A 108 -5.79 5.99 11.20
CA TRP A 108 -4.48 6.64 11.10
C TRP A 108 -3.98 7.15 12.47
N ASN A 109 -2.75 7.67 12.52
CA ASN A 109 -2.16 8.34 13.68
C ASN A 109 -2.16 7.48 14.95
N TYR A 110 -1.37 6.41 14.94
CA TYR A 110 -1.09 5.67 16.16
C TYR A 110 -0.30 6.51 17.17
N ARG A 111 -0.69 6.44 18.43
CA ARG A 111 0.11 6.93 19.56
C ARG A 111 -0.02 6.01 20.76
N LEU A 112 1.05 5.90 21.53
CA LEU A 112 1.01 5.27 22.85
C LEU A 112 0.63 6.36 23.85
N PHE A 113 -0.58 6.29 24.41
CA PHE A 113 -1.09 7.31 25.32
C PHE A 113 -0.52 7.14 26.74
N ALA A 114 -0.46 5.89 27.21
CA ALA A 114 0.12 5.54 28.49
C ALA A 114 0.80 4.17 28.41
N SER A 115 1.79 3.96 29.26
CA SER A 115 2.43 2.66 29.48
C SER A 115 2.85 2.50 30.93
N THR A 116 2.68 1.30 31.46
CA THR A 116 3.21 0.86 32.75
C THR A 116 3.88 -0.50 32.59
N SER A 117 4.49 -1.03 33.64
CA SER A 117 5.13 -2.35 33.60
C SER A 117 4.18 -3.50 33.22
N THR A 118 2.87 -3.32 33.39
CA THR A 118 1.86 -4.35 33.08
C THR A 118 0.75 -3.88 32.14
N THR A 119 0.79 -2.62 31.68
CA THR A 119 -0.24 -2.05 30.81
C THR A 119 0.31 -1.24 29.65
N LEU A 120 -0.43 -1.25 28.53
CA LEU A 120 -0.21 -0.38 27.37
C LEU A 120 -1.56 0.18 26.93
N THR A 121 -1.64 1.50 26.74
CA THR A 121 -2.86 2.17 26.24
C THR A 121 -2.60 2.73 24.85
N PRO A 122 -2.68 1.91 23.78
CA PRO A 122 -2.64 2.40 22.42
C PRO A 122 -3.87 3.27 22.09
N ARG A 123 -3.62 4.31 21.30
CA ARG A 123 -4.64 5.14 20.67
C ARG A 123 -4.45 5.21 19.16
N VAL A 124 -5.56 5.17 18.44
CA VAL A 124 -5.60 5.47 16.99
C VAL A 124 -6.65 6.54 16.71
N THR A 125 -6.54 7.19 15.55
CA THR A 125 -7.51 8.16 15.05
C THR A 125 -8.36 7.53 13.97
N LYS A 126 -9.66 7.73 14.06
CA LYS A 126 -10.66 7.33 13.08
C LYS A 126 -11.89 8.21 13.26
N SER A 127 -12.43 8.73 12.16
CA SER A 127 -13.65 9.53 12.15
C SER A 127 -14.75 8.91 13.01
N ALA A 128 -15.37 9.71 13.87
CA ALA A 128 -16.42 9.25 14.77
C ALA A 128 -17.58 8.57 14.02
N GLY A 129 -18.08 7.47 14.58
CA GLY A 129 -19.10 6.60 13.96
C GLY A 129 -18.50 5.40 13.21
N GLY A 130 -19.38 4.55 12.65
CA GLY A 130 -18.98 3.33 11.94
C GLY A 130 -18.52 2.18 12.86
N ASN A 131 -17.70 1.29 12.31
CA ASN A 131 -17.21 0.12 13.04
C ASN A 131 -16.16 0.53 14.09
N SER A 132 -16.14 -0.16 15.23
CA SER A 132 -15.13 0.07 16.27
C SER A 132 -13.82 -0.61 15.88
N PRO A 133 -12.66 0.08 15.93
CA PRO A 133 -11.38 -0.55 15.67
C PRO A 133 -11.10 -1.68 16.67
N ILE A 134 -10.41 -2.71 16.20
CA ILE A 134 -9.93 -3.83 16.99
C ILE A 134 -8.42 -3.66 17.10
N VAL A 135 -7.90 -3.69 18.32
CA VAL A 135 -6.47 -3.82 18.56
C VAL A 135 -6.13 -5.30 18.66
N ARG A 136 -5.06 -5.73 17.99
CA ARG A 136 -4.48 -7.07 18.12
C ARG A 136 -3.05 -6.97 18.61
N TRP A 137 -2.65 -7.82 19.55
CA TRP A 137 -1.31 -7.77 20.14
C TRP A 137 -0.70 -9.13 20.45
N GLY A 138 0.63 -9.18 20.47
CA GLY A 138 1.43 -10.35 20.82
C GLY A 138 2.91 -10.00 20.97
N THR A 139 3.72 -11.00 21.30
CA THR A 139 5.19 -10.86 21.42
C THR A 139 5.93 -11.12 20.11
N SER A 140 5.20 -11.48 19.05
CA SER A 140 5.73 -11.72 17.71
C SER A 140 5.00 -10.87 16.67
N PRO A 141 5.69 -10.33 15.65
CA PRO A 141 5.05 -9.60 14.56
C PRO A 141 4.16 -10.48 13.67
N THR A 142 4.34 -11.81 13.69
CA THR A 142 3.57 -12.76 12.88
C THR A 142 2.50 -13.52 13.67
N ASN A 143 2.49 -13.41 14.99
CA ASN A 143 1.52 -14.09 15.86
C ASN A 143 1.05 -13.15 16.98
N MET A 144 -0.18 -12.63 16.82
CA MET A 144 -0.85 -11.73 17.74
C MET A 144 -2.19 -12.34 18.18
N PRO A 145 -2.18 -13.28 19.14
CA PRO A 145 -3.36 -14.07 19.50
C PRO A 145 -4.42 -13.26 20.28
N ASN A 146 -4.00 -12.16 20.91
CA ASN A 146 -4.90 -11.37 21.73
C ASN A 146 -5.54 -10.27 20.89
N SER A 147 -6.83 -10.02 21.13
CA SER A 147 -7.55 -8.94 20.46
C SER A 147 -8.63 -8.35 21.35
N ALA A 148 -8.94 -7.07 21.14
CA ALA A 148 -9.99 -6.38 21.87
C ALA A 148 -10.56 -5.22 21.04
N THR A 149 -11.84 -4.96 21.21
CA THR A 149 -12.51 -3.81 20.59
C THR A 149 -12.15 -2.54 21.34
N MET A 150 -11.67 -1.53 20.61
CA MET A 150 -11.35 -0.22 21.15
C MET A 150 -12.61 0.59 21.40
N VAL A 151 -12.54 1.47 22.40
CA VAL A 151 -13.64 2.34 22.79
C VAL A 151 -13.36 3.76 22.32
N THR A 152 -14.40 4.44 21.87
CA THR A 152 -14.30 5.85 21.48
C THR A 152 -13.97 6.70 22.70
N THR A 153 -13.01 7.58 22.52
CA THR A 153 -12.75 8.73 23.39
C THR A 153 -13.48 9.93 22.81
N VAL A 154 -13.43 11.09 23.48
CA VAL A 154 -14.01 12.31 22.92
C VAL A 154 -13.41 12.62 21.54
N GLY A 155 -14.27 12.73 20.51
CA GLY A 155 -13.89 13.00 19.13
C GLY A 155 -13.48 11.74 18.34
N ASP A 156 -12.48 11.89 17.47
CA ASP A 156 -12.03 10.82 16.55
C ASP A 156 -11.00 9.86 17.16
N GLY A 157 -10.82 9.89 18.48
CA GLY A 157 -9.84 9.04 19.15
C GLY A 157 -10.43 7.72 19.61
N TRP A 158 -9.72 6.61 19.42
CA TRP A 158 -10.10 5.30 19.90
C TRP A 158 -9.00 4.73 20.77
N GLU A 159 -9.33 4.23 21.96
CA GLU A 159 -8.38 3.72 22.97
C GLU A 159 -8.80 2.35 23.49
N TYR A 160 -7.82 1.58 23.92
CA TYR A 160 -8.03 0.37 24.71
C TYR A 160 -6.88 0.20 25.69
N GLU A 161 -7.18 -0.10 26.95
CA GLU A 161 -6.15 -0.40 27.95
C GLU A 161 -5.85 -1.91 27.91
N ILE A 162 -4.68 -2.26 27.39
CA ILE A 162 -4.20 -3.63 27.41
C ILE A 162 -3.60 -3.91 28.78
N THR A 163 -4.14 -4.89 29.49
CA THR A 163 -3.69 -5.30 30.83
C THR A 163 -3.03 -6.68 30.82
N GLY A 164 -2.33 -7.05 31.90
CA GLY A 164 -1.76 -8.38 32.07
C GLY A 164 -0.49 -8.61 31.23
N LEU A 165 0.22 -7.53 30.91
CA LEU A 165 1.49 -7.58 30.20
C LEU A 165 2.64 -7.85 31.17
N THR A 166 3.74 -8.40 30.64
CA THR A 166 4.97 -8.63 31.39
C THR A 166 5.85 -7.38 31.31
N ALA A 167 6.51 -7.02 32.42
CA ALA A 167 7.48 -5.91 32.45
C ALA A 167 8.65 -6.14 31.47
N ASP A 168 9.26 -5.05 31.00
CA ASP A 168 10.38 -5.04 30.05
C ASP A 168 10.21 -5.97 28.81
N THR A 169 8.98 -6.08 28.32
CA THR A 169 8.63 -6.97 27.21
C THR A 169 8.23 -6.15 25.98
N LEU A 170 8.79 -6.51 24.83
CA LEU A 170 8.42 -5.91 23.55
C LEU A 170 7.14 -6.56 23.02
N TYR A 171 6.11 -5.75 22.84
CA TYR A 171 4.86 -6.13 22.22
C TYR A 171 4.74 -5.54 20.82
N TYR A 172 4.16 -6.34 19.93
CA TYR A 172 3.76 -5.94 18.58
C TYR A 172 2.26 -5.74 18.56
N LEU A 173 1.80 -4.66 17.92
CA LEU A 173 0.38 -4.30 17.84
C LEU A 173 -0.02 -4.05 16.40
N THR A 174 -1.23 -4.40 16.02
CA THR A 174 -1.85 -3.98 14.75
C THR A 174 -3.29 -3.60 15.02
N PHE A 175 -3.86 -2.78 14.14
CA PHE A 175 -5.22 -2.28 14.27
C PHE A 175 -5.95 -2.51 12.97
N ASP A 176 -7.20 -2.89 13.09
CA ASP A 176 -8.09 -3.11 11.97
C ASP A 176 -9.52 -2.75 12.35
N VAL A 177 -10.35 -2.52 11.35
CA VAL A 177 -11.73 -2.11 11.56
C VAL A 177 -12.61 -2.70 10.47
N GLY A 178 -13.88 -2.91 10.81
CA GLY A 178 -14.87 -3.44 9.89
C GLY A 178 -14.97 -4.96 9.90
N ALA A 179 -15.68 -5.49 8.91
CA ALA A 179 -15.96 -6.90 8.72
C ALA A 179 -15.76 -7.26 7.25
N SER A 180 -15.11 -8.39 7.02
CA SER A 180 -14.87 -8.91 5.67
C SER A 180 -16.19 -9.07 4.90
N GLY A 181 -16.24 -8.58 3.67
CA GLY A 181 -17.41 -8.56 2.80
C GLY A 181 -18.26 -7.29 2.92
N THR A 182 -17.85 -6.28 3.68
CA THR A 182 -18.59 -5.01 3.80
C THR A 182 -17.64 -3.82 3.86
N ASP A 183 -16.94 -3.67 4.99
CA ASP A 183 -16.02 -2.55 5.25
C ASP A 183 -14.74 -3.12 5.83
N TRP A 184 -13.59 -2.60 5.43
CA TRP A 184 -12.32 -3.04 6.00
C TRP A 184 -11.29 -1.91 6.02
N GLY A 185 -10.51 -1.86 7.10
CA GLY A 185 -9.36 -0.98 7.20
C GLY A 185 -8.32 -1.60 8.10
N ARG A 186 -7.05 -1.33 7.82
CA ARG A 186 -5.94 -1.85 8.64
C ARG A 186 -4.78 -0.86 8.69
N LEU A 187 -4.05 -0.90 9.81
CA LEU A 187 -2.77 -0.26 9.97
C LEU A 187 -1.60 -1.27 9.95
N GLY A 188 -0.40 -0.73 9.76
CA GLY A 188 0.84 -1.49 9.90
C GLY A 188 1.02 -2.13 11.29
N ILE A 189 2.18 -2.77 11.48
CA ILE A 189 2.52 -3.38 12.76
C ILE A 189 3.32 -2.38 13.57
N TYR A 190 2.83 -1.98 14.74
CA TYR A 190 3.50 -1.12 15.71
C TYR A 190 4.26 -1.95 16.74
N THR A 191 5.12 -1.28 17.50
CA THR A 191 5.92 -1.86 18.58
C THR A 191 5.86 -0.97 19.80
N ALA A 192 5.60 -1.55 20.96
CA ALA A 192 5.67 -0.86 22.24
C ALA A 192 6.32 -1.79 23.28
N ARG A 193 7.23 -1.24 24.09
CA ARG A 193 7.87 -1.97 25.18
C ARG A 193 7.27 -1.51 26.51
N THR A 194 6.89 -2.45 27.35
CA THR A 194 6.49 -2.16 28.73
C THR A 194 7.71 -1.69 29.53
N PRO A 195 7.60 -0.60 30.32
CA PRO A 195 8.64 -0.23 31.28
C PRO A 195 9.01 -1.37 32.24
N ALA A 196 10.18 -1.23 32.88
CA ALA A 196 10.61 -2.08 33.98
C ALA A 196 9.76 -1.86 35.24
#